data_AF-D8TNX5-F1
#
_entry.id   AF-D8TNX5-F1
#
_cell.length_a   1.000
_cell.length_b   1.000
_cell.length_c   1.000
_cell.angle_alpha   90.00
_cell.angle_beta   90.00
_cell.angle_gamma   90.00
#
_symmetry.space_group_name_H-M   'P 1'
#
loop_
_entity.id
_entity.type
_entity.pdbx_description
1 polymer ?
#
loop_
_entity_poly.entity_id
_entity_poly.type
_entity_poly.pdbx_seq_one_letter_code
_entity_poly.pdbx_strand_id
1 'polypeptide(L)'
;MEDALARRERLKALRAAAQASAPDEADASQQHDTAEPEPEKPVLKFRNYAVQDTKRIDHERVAAAQPPKFQEPVVETKPEDLPQEELLVNIAPKKANWDLKRDVQPKLDKLERRTQRAILEMMREEERRKLEEEGGVQD
;
A
#
# COMPACT_ATOMS: atom_id res chain seq x y z
N MET A 1 -40.15 20.57 -27.88
CA MET A 1 -39.53 21.84 -27.45
C MET A 1 -40.66 22.72 -26.96
N GLU A 2 -40.62 23.25 -25.74
CA GLU A 2 -41.70 24.12 -25.26
C GLU A 2 -41.72 25.42 -26.08
N ASP A 3 -42.91 25.82 -26.54
CA ASP A 3 -43.08 27.03 -27.35
C ASP A 3 -42.66 28.26 -26.54
N ALA A 4 -41.94 29.20 -27.18
CA ALA A 4 -41.34 30.36 -26.52
C ALA A 4 -42.35 31.21 -25.72
N LEU A 5 -43.62 31.19 -26.12
CA LEU A 5 -44.72 31.89 -25.45
C LEU A 5 -45.03 31.27 -24.09
N ALA A 6 -45.10 29.94 -23.99
CA ALA A 6 -45.38 29.22 -22.76
C ALA A 6 -44.30 29.47 -21.69
N ARG A 7 -43.03 29.53 -22.10
CA ARG A 7 -41.92 29.88 -21.20
C ARG A 7 -42.01 31.32 -20.70
N ARG A 8 -42.40 32.26 -21.58
CA ARG A 8 -42.53 33.68 -21.20
C ARG A 8 -43.64 33.88 -20.18
N GLU A 9 -44.77 33.22 -20.34
CA GLU A 9 -45.90 33.30 -19.40
C GLU A 9 -45.55 32.70 -18.04
N ARG A 10 -44.90 31.53 -18.04
CA ARG A 10 -44.41 30.89 -16.80
C ARG A 10 -43.45 31.78 -16.02
N LEU A 11 -42.48 32.41 -16.71
CA LEU A 11 -41.53 33.32 -16.07
C LEU A 11 -42.23 34.59 -15.55
N LYS A 12 -43.25 35.09 -16.24
CA LYS A 12 -44.02 36.25 -15.78
C LYS A 12 -44.82 35.93 -14.51
N ALA A 13 -45.43 34.74 -14.44
CA ALA A 13 -46.14 34.29 -13.25
C ALA A 13 -45.20 34.13 -12.03
N LEU A 14 -44.01 33.55 -12.25
CA LEU A 14 -42.99 33.43 -11.19
C LEU A 14 -42.50 34.78 -10.68
N ARG A 15 -42.33 35.77 -11.58
CA ARG A 15 -41.91 37.12 -11.19
C ARG A 15 -42.98 37.87 -10.40
N ALA A 16 -44.25 37.70 -10.77
CA ALA A 16 -45.37 38.28 -10.04
C ALA A 16 -45.52 37.66 -8.64
N ALA A 17 -45.35 36.33 -8.52
CA ALA A 17 -45.33 35.66 -7.22
C ALA A 17 -44.19 36.15 -6.32
N ALA A 18 -42.98 36.33 -6.89
CA ALA A 18 -41.83 36.85 -6.16
C ALA A 18 -42.03 38.29 -5.65
N GLN A 19 -42.74 39.13 -6.43
CA GLN A 19 -43.07 40.49 -6.02
C GLN A 19 -44.18 40.53 -4.96
N ALA A 20 -45.15 39.62 -5.00
CA ALA A 20 -46.16 39.49 -3.96
C ALA A 20 -45.61 38.90 -2.65
N SER A 21 -44.51 38.15 -2.71
CA SER A 21 -43.84 37.56 -1.54
C SER A 21 -42.70 38.40 -0.97
N ALA A 22 -42.38 39.56 -1.55
CA ALA A 22 -41.39 40.46 -0.99
C ALA A 22 -42.06 41.36 0.06
N PRO A 23 -41.55 41.45 1.30
CA PRO A 23 -41.98 42.47 2.24
C PRO A 23 -41.57 43.85 1.73
N ASP A 24 -42.46 44.82 1.94
CA ASP A 24 -42.37 46.19 1.44
C ASP A 24 -41.32 46.97 2.25
N GLU A 25 -40.04 46.89 1.85
CA GLU A 25 -38.98 47.76 2.38
C GLU A 25 -38.99 49.10 1.64
N ALA A 26 -40.00 49.90 1.95
CA ALA A 26 -40.04 51.33 1.66
C ALA A 26 -39.78 52.11 2.95
N ASP A 27 -38.61 52.74 3.00
CA ASP A 27 -38.33 54.01 3.67
C ASP A 27 -38.58 54.12 5.19
N ALA A 28 -37.51 54.01 5.99
CA ALA A 28 -37.36 54.78 7.24
C ALA A 28 -35.94 54.66 7.81
N SER A 29 -35.02 55.47 7.29
CA SER A 29 -33.88 55.91 8.08
C SER A 29 -34.35 56.91 9.15
N GLN A 30 -34.58 56.48 10.39
CA GLN A 30 -34.32 57.25 11.62
C GLN A 30 -34.76 56.49 12.89
N GLN A 31 -33.77 56.27 13.76
CA GLN A 31 -33.82 56.30 15.22
C GLN A 31 -34.90 55.45 15.93
N HIS A 32 -34.44 54.35 16.55
CA HIS A 32 -34.93 53.99 17.87
C HIS A 32 -33.83 53.23 18.66
N ASP A 33 -33.31 53.88 19.69
CA ASP A 33 -32.61 53.23 20.80
C ASP A 33 -33.60 52.28 21.47
N THR A 34 -33.49 50.99 21.17
CA THR A 34 -34.15 49.92 21.90
C THR A 34 -33.16 48.79 22.03
N ALA A 35 -32.72 48.55 23.26
CA ALA A 35 -31.83 47.47 23.64
C ALA A 35 -32.53 46.12 23.42
N GLU A 36 -32.50 45.62 22.20
CA GLU A 36 -32.69 44.20 21.90
C GLU A 36 -31.33 43.49 21.95
N PRO A 37 -31.27 42.22 22.39
CA PRO A 37 -30.02 41.47 22.33
C PRO A 37 -29.62 41.34 20.86
N GLU A 38 -28.50 41.95 20.48
CA GLU A 38 -27.95 41.79 19.12
C GLU A 38 -27.91 40.29 18.79
N PRO A 39 -28.38 39.87 17.59
CA PRO A 39 -28.23 38.49 17.19
C PRO A 39 -26.76 38.14 17.25
N GLU A 40 -26.41 37.12 18.03
CA GLU A 40 -25.02 36.71 18.24
C GLU A 40 -24.34 36.58 16.88
N LYS A 41 -23.41 37.49 16.59
CA LYS A 41 -22.71 37.54 15.31
C LYS A 41 -22.05 36.17 15.10
N PRO A 42 -22.23 35.52 13.94
CA PRO A 42 -21.72 34.17 13.73
C PRO A 42 -20.20 34.17 13.91
N VAL A 43 -19.72 33.45 14.93
CA VAL A 43 -18.29 33.35 15.24
C VAL A 43 -17.64 32.40 14.24
N LEU A 44 -16.90 32.96 13.29
CA LEU A 44 -16.23 32.21 12.23
C LEU A 44 -14.94 31.57 12.78
N LYS A 45 -14.93 30.24 12.98
CA LYS A 45 -13.78 29.50 13.51
C LYS A 45 -12.99 28.83 12.39
N PHE A 46 -11.78 29.31 12.13
CA PHE A 46 -10.88 28.74 11.13
C PHE A 46 -9.88 27.76 11.78
N ARG A 47 -9.98 26.47 11.45
CA ARG A 47 -9.13 25.42 12.04
C ARG A 47 -7.95 24.98 11.14
N ASN A 48 -7.84 25.49 9.90
CA ASN A 48 -6.79 25.12 8.93
C ASN A 48 -6.45 26.25 7.91
N TYR A 49 -6.61 27.51 8.28
CA TYR A 49 -6.24 28.64 7.42
C TYR A 49 -5.42 29.67 8.19
N ALA A 50 -4.39 30.23 7.56
CA ALA A 50 -3.62 31.33 8.11
C ALA A 50 -4.29 32.65 7.71
N VAL A 51 -4.98 33.28 8.66
CA VAL A 51 -5.58 34.61 8.45
C VAL A 51 -4.46 35.64 8.41
N GLN A 52 -4.40 36.45 7.34
CA GLN A 52 -3.38 37.50 7.18
C GLN A 52 -3.66 38.72 8.07
N ASP A 53 -4.93 39.04 8.33
CA ASP A 53 -5.34 40.16 9.17
C ASP A 53 -5.60 39.70 10.62
N THR A 54 -4.55 39.77 11.45
CA THR A 54 -4.57 39.32 12.85
C THR A 54 -5.22 40.31 13.81
N LYS A 55 -5.60 41.50 13.35
CA LYS A 55 -6.14 42.58 14.20
C LYS A 55 -7.66 42.55 14.35
N ARG A 56 -8.37 41.96 13.38
CA ARG A 56 -9.84 41.95 13.31
C ARG A 56 -10.45 40.57 13.51
N ILE A 57 -9.64 39.52 13.39
CA ILE A 57 -10.12 38.14 13.39
C ILE A 57 -9.33 37.35 14.43
N ASP A 58 -10.02 36.97 15.50
CA ASP A 58 -9.50 36.04 16.49
C ASP A 58 -9.40 34.65 15.87
N HIS A 59 -8.21 34.06 15.93
CA HIS A 59 -7.93 32.75 15.35
C HIS A 59 -7.10 31.89 16.29
N GLU A 60 -7.45 30.61 16.36
CA GLU A 60 -6.76 29.62 17.18
C GLU A 60 -5.84 28.78 16.27
N ARG A 61 -4.52 28.94 16.42
CA ARG A 61 -3.56 28.15 15.66
C ARG A 61 -3.28 26.84 16.39
N VAL A 62 -3.80 25.75 15.85
CA VAL A 62 -3.47 24.40 16.33
C VAL A 62 -2.03 24.06 15.89
N ALA A 63 -1.19 23.67 16.84
CA ALA A 63 0.16 23.19 16.54
C ALA A 63 0.07 21.88 15.74
N ALA A 64 0.91 21.75 14.70
CA ALA A 64 0.99 20.50 13.94
C ALA A 64 1.43 19.37 14.89
N ALA A 65 0.75 18.22 14.81
CA ALA A 65 1.15 17.05 15.55
C ALA A 65 2.59 16.66 15.13
N GLN A 66 3.53 16.70 16.06
CA GLN A 66 4.85 16.14 15.82
C GLN A 66 4.73 14.62 15.86
N PRO A 67 5.03 13.91 14.76
CA PRO A 67 5.12 12.46 14.83
C PRO A 67 6.21 12.09 15.85
N PRO A 68 6.05 10.96 16.57
CA PRO A 68 7.11 10.48 17.45
C PRO A 68 8.39 10.35 16.62
N LYS A 69 9.48 10.92 17.13
CA LYS A 69 10.80 10.75 16.50
C LYS A 69 11.08 9.25 16.49
N PHE A 70 11.25 8.71 15.28
CA PHE A 70 11.61 7.31 15.08
C PHE A 70 12.87 7.03 15.89
N GLN A 71 12.72 6.22 16.94
CA GLN A 71 13.85 5.63 17.62
C GLN A 71 14.25 4.45 16.76
N GLU A 72 15.43 4.54 16.14
CA GLU A 72 16.05 3.38 15.52
C GLU A 72 16.06 2.24 16.55
N PRO A 73 15.58 1.04 16.19
CA PRO A 73 15.63 -0.08 17.11
C PRO A 73 17.09 -0.26 17.51
N VAL A 74 17.40 -0.08 18.79
CA VAL A 74 18.69 -0.46 19.36
C VAL A 74 18.74 -1.97 19.27
N VAL A 75 19.31 -2.46 18.19
CA VAL A 75 19.61 -3.87 18.01
C VAL A 75 20.75 -4.18 18.98
N GLU A 76 20.42 -4.66 20.19
CA GLU A 76 21.41 -5.10 21.19
C GLU A 76 22.30 -6.23 20.67
N THR A 77 21.87 -6.90 19.60
CA THR A 77 22.67 -7.88 18.87
C THR A 77 23.39 -7.21 17.71
N LYS A 78 24.66 -6.90 17.91
CA LYS A 78 25.58 -6.51 16.83
C LYS A 78 25.38 -7.47 15.64
N PRO A 79 25.03 -7.01 14.42
CA PRO A 79 24.83 -7.87 13.26
C PRO A 79 26.14 -8.45 12.69
N GLU A 80 27.20 -8.51 13.50
CA GLU A 80 28.50 -9.07 13.11
C GLU A 80 28.57 -10.60 13.31
N ASP A 81 27.64 -11.20 14.06
CA ASP A 81 27.64 -12.65 14.32
C ASP A 81 26.70 -13.45 13.41
N LEU A 82 25.94 -12.78 12.53
CA LEU A 82 25.23 -13.46 11.45
C LEU A 82 26.19 -13.60 10.27
N PRO A 83 26.45 -14.80 9.74
CA PRO A 83 27.33 -14.98 8.59
C PRO A 83 26.76 -14.17 7.43
N GLN A 84 27.43 -13.05 7.13
CA GLN A 84 27.07 -12.13 6.05
C GLN A 84 26.99 -12.84 4.68
N GLU A 85 27.62 -14.01 4.58
CA GLU A 85 27.55 -14.94 3.46
C GLU A 85 26.11 -15.41 3.15
N GLU A 86 25.26 -15.65 4.15
CA GLU A 86 23.89 -16.15 3.92
C GLU A 86 22.95 -15.07 3.34
N LEU A 87 23.22 -13.80 3.65
CA LEU A 87 22.45 -12.66 3.13
C LEU A 87 22.89 -12.30 1.71
N LEU A 88 24.19 -12.33 1.40
CA LEU A 88 24.70 -12.04 0.05
C LEU A 88 24.33 -13.12 -0.97
N VAL A 89 24.19 -14.39 -0.55
CA VAL A 89 23.82 -15.51 -1.42
C VAL A 89 22.39 -15.39 -1.98
N ASN A 90 21.52 -14.62 -1.31
CA ASN A 90 20.14 -14.40 -1.73
C ASN A 90 19.93 -13.10 -2.55
N ILE A 91 20.97 -12.27 -2.70
CA ILE A 91 20.90 -10.95 -3.35
C ILE A 91 21.28 -11.01 -4.85
N ALA A 92 21.97 -12.07 -5.29
CA ALA A 92 22.36 -12.21 -6.70
C ALA A 92 21.23 -12.79 -7.57
N PRO A 93 21.02 -12.26 -8.80
CA PRO A 93 20.17 -12.89 -9.79
C PRO A 93 20.70 -14.30 -10.07
N LYS A 94 19.92 -15.34 -9.73
CA LYS A 94 20.30 -16.72 -10.02
C LYS A 94 20.39 -16.93 -11.53
N LYS A 95 21.27 -17.84 -11.96
CA LYS A 95 21.40 -18.23 -13.39
C LYS A 95 20.03 -18.68 -13.92
N ALA A 96 19.68 -18.36 -15.17
CA ALA A 96 18.39 -18.76 -15.75
C ALA A 96 18.10 -20.27 -15.64
N ASN A 97 19.14 -21.11 -15.66
CA ASN A 97 19.03 -22.57 -15.58
C ASN A 97 19.11 -23.13 -14.14
N TRP A 98 19.09 -22.28 -13.11
CA TRP A 98 19.18 -22.73 -11.70
C TRP A 98 18.04 -23.68 -11.33
N ASP A 99 16.83 -23.37 -11.80
CA ASP A 99 15.63 -24.13 -11.50
C ASP A 99 15.69 -25.52 -12.16
N LEU A 100 16.12 -25.54 -13.42
CA LEU A 100 16.36 -26.77 -14.16
C LEU A 100 17.38 -27.66 -13.45
N LYS A 101 18.48 -27.09 -12.97
CA LYS A 101 19.49 -27.84 -12.22
C LYS A 101 18.90 -28.41 -10.93
N ARG A 102 18.21 -27.59 -10.15
CA ARG A 102 17.60 -28.01 -8.88
C ARG A 102 16.62 -29.17 -9.08
N ASP A 103 15.79 -29.10 -10.11
CA ASP A 103 14.72 -30.07 -10.33
C ASP A 103 15.22 -31.36 -11.02
N VAL A 104 16.30 -31.29 -11.79
CA VAL A 104 16.91 -32.45 -12.47
C VAL A 104 17.91 -33.17 -11.57
N GLN A 105 18.62 -32.47 -10.67
CA GLN A 105 19.63 -33.05 -9.78
C GLN A 105 19.15 -34.29 -9.01
N PRO A 106 18.01 -34.28 -8.28
CA PRO A 106 17.59 -35.46 -7.51
C PRO A 106 17.26 -36.68 -8.38
N LYS A 107 16.87 -36.46 -9.65
CA LYS A 107 16.63 -37.55 -10.62
C LYS A 107 17.94 -38.15 -11.09
N LEU A 108 18.94 -37.30 -11.37
CA LEU A 108 20.30 -37.73 -11.72
C LEU A 108 20.96 -38.48 -10.56
N ASP A 109 20.90 -37.95 -9.34
CA ASP A 109 21.47 -38.60 -8.15
C ASP A 109 20.86 -39.99 -7.93
N LYS A 110 19.55 -40.14 -8.15
CA LYS A 110 18.86 -41.43 -8.03
C LYS A 110 19.28 -42.41 -9.14
N LEU A 111 19.51 -41.91 -10.35
CA LEU A 111 19.99 -42.73 -11.46
C LEU A 111 21.44 -43.15 -11.23
N GLU A 112 22.30 -42.23 -10.82
CA GLU A 112 23.71 -42.47 -10.50
C GLU A 112 23.88 -43.52 -9.40
N ARG A 113 23.08 -43.43 -8.32
CA ARG A 113 23.09 -44.46 -7.27
C ARG A 113 22.71 -45.85 -7.80
N ARG A 114 21.82 -45.94 -8.79
CA ARG A 114 21.43 -47.23 -9.38
C ARG A 114 22.47 -47.74 -10.36
N THR A 115 23.07 -46.88 -11.17
CA THR A 115 24.14 -47.27 -12.10
C THR A 115 25.36 -47.74 -11.32
N GLN A 116 25.77 -47.03 -10.26
CA GLN A 116 26.86 -47.47 -9.39
C GLN A 116 26.56 -48.84 -8.75
N ARG A 117 25.33 -49.07 -8.28
CA ARG A 117 24.92 -50.39 -7.75
C ARG A 117 24.99 -51.49 -8.80
N ALA A 118 24.45 -51.24 -9.99
CA ALA A 118 24.46 -52.21 -11.08
C ALA A 118 25.89 -52.53 -11.53
N ILE A 119 26.78 -51.54 -11.60
CA ILE A 119 28.20 -51.74 -11.88
C ILE A 119 28.84 -52.65 -10.83
N LEU A 120 28.60 -52.38 -9.54
CA LEU A 120 29.13 -53.22 -8.45
C LEU A 120 28.57 -54.65 -8.48
N GLU A 121 27.32 -54.82 -8.86
CA GLU A 121 26.69 -56.14 -9.00
C GLU A 121 27.31 -56.93 -10.14
N MET A 122 27.45 -56.33 -11.34
CA MET A 122 28.13 -56.97 -12.47
C MET A 122 29.57 -57.36 -12.13
N MET A 123 30.33 -56.48 -11.46
CA MET A 123 31.70 -56.78 -11.02
C MET A 123 31.74 -57.99 -10.08
N ARG A 124 30.80 -58.11 -9.13
CA ARG A 124 30.72 -59.27 -8.22
C ARG A 124 30.38 -60.56 -8.96
N GLU A 125 29.47 -60.50 -9.93
CA GLU A 125 29.11 -61.66 -10.74
C GLU A 125 30.28 -62.13 -11.60
N GLU A 126 31.01 -61.19 -12.23
CA GLU A 126 32.22 -61.49 -13.00
C GLU A 126 33.32 -62.12 -12.13
N GLU A 127 33.56 -61.56 -10.93
CA GLU A 127 34.52 -62.13 -9.98
C GLU A 127 34.13 -63.55 -9.55
N ARG A 128 32.86 -63.78 -9.21
CA ARG A 128 32.35 -65.12 -8.86
C ARG A 128 32.53 -66.10 -10.01
N ARG A 129 32.18 -65.70 -11.23
CA ARG A 129 32.33 -66.54 -12.42
C ARG A 129 33.79 -66.90 -12.68
N LYS A 130 34.72 -65.95 -12.53
CA LYS A 130 36.16 -66.21 -12.65
C LYS A 130 36.64 -67.23 -11.61
N LEU A 131 36.21 -67.09 -10.35
CA LEU A 131 36.54 -68.05 -9.29
C LEU A 131 35.98 -69.45 -9.56
N GLU A 132 34.76 -69.56 -10.10
CA GLU A 132 34.14 -70.83 -10.50
C GLU A 132 34.89 -71.47 -11.69
N GLU A 133 35.29 -70.68 -12.68
CA GLU A 133 36.11 -71.14 -13.81
C GLU A 133 37.52 -71.59 -13.36
N GLU A 134 38.16 -70.87 -12.42
CA GLU A 134 39.47 -71.24 -11.87
C GLU A 134 39.39 -72.48 -10.95
N GLY A 135 38.31 -72.63 -10.18
CA GLY A 135 38.07 -73.77 -9.30
C GLY A 135 37.69 -75.06 -10.05
N GLY A 136 37.04 -74.96 -11.21
CA GLY A 136 36.67 -76.10 -12.05
C GLY A 136 37.79 -76.65 -12.93
N VAL A 137 38.97 -76.00 -12.96
CA VAL A 137 40.14 -76.43 -13.75
C VAL A 137 41.13 -77.29 -12.94
N GLN A 138 40.90 -77.47 -11.63
CA GLN A 138 41.81 -78.19 -10.73
C GLN A 138 41.43 -79.65 -10.39
N ASP A 139 40.38 -80.23 -10.99
CA ASP A 139 39.99 -81.65 -10.80
C ASP A 139 40.25 -82.52 -12.04
#